data_AF-A0A1F8QP79-F1
#
_entry.id   AF-A0A1F8QP79-F1
#
_cell.length_a   1.000
_cell.length_b   1.000
_cell.length_c   1.000
_cell.angle_alpha   90.00
_cell.angle_beta   90.00
_cell.angle_gamma   90.00
#
_symmetry.space_group_name_H-M   'P 1'
#
loop_
_entity.id
_entity.type
_entity.pdbx_description
1 polymer ?
#
loop_
_entity_poly.entity_id
_entity_poly.type
_entity_poly.pdbx_seq_one_letter_code
_entity_poly.pdbx_strand_id
1 'polypeptide(L)'
;MRRMRGPSLIGAAATTAVVVGTAGAVSGHQQQKAAQQQAAAQQQAAQQQQMAELQANQEMLAQQQAVQAQPPAAAAGVSMDEKIAQLQKLGELNQAGILTDEEFAAEKAKLLAS
;
A
#
# COMPACT_ATOMS: atom_id res chain seq x y z
N MET A 1 -35.04 25.47 -9.01
CA MET A 1 -36.37 25.44 -8.34
C MET A 1 -36.77 23.99 -8.07
N ARG A 2 -36.66 23.51 -6.82
CA ARG A 2 -37.08 22.14 -6.43
C ARG A 2 -38.50 22.22 -5.86
N ARG A 3 -39.48 21.57 -6.51
CA ARG A 3 -40.83 21.40 -5.96
C ARG A 3 -40.89 20.07 -5.21
N MET A 4 -40.90 20.15 -3.88
CA MET A 4 -41.27 19.03 -3.01
C MET A 4 -42.77 18.78 -3.16
N ARG A 5 -43.16 17.58 -3.61
CA ARG A 5 -44.54 17.09 -3.50
C ARG A 5 -44.57 16.15 -2.30
N GLY A 6 -45.21 16.57 -1.22
CA GLY A 6 -45.47 15.72 -0.06
C GLY A 6 -46.52 14.64 -0.37
N PRO A 7 -46.54 13.54 0.40
CA PRO A 7 -47.48 12.44 0.22
C PRO A 7 -48.91 12.84 0.65
N SER A 8 -49.91 12.42 -0.13
CA SER A 8 -51.32 12.73 0.02
C SER A 8 -52.01 11.92 1.14
N LEU A 9 -52.82 12.60 1.96
CA LEU A 9 -53.53 12.05 3.13
C LEU A 9 -54.90 11.42 2.83
N ILE A 10 -55.23 11.11 1.56
CA ILE A 10 -56.58 10.67 1.17
C ILE A 10 -56.78 9.14 1.35
N GLY A 11 -55.76 8.39 1.75
CA GLY A 11 -55.85 6.93 1.93
C GLY A 11 -56.32 6.42 3.30
N ALA A 12 -56.59 7.27 4.29
CA ALA A 12 -56.58 6.86 5.70
C ALA A 12 -57.95 6.47 6.32
N ALA A 13 -59.08 6.56 5.62
CA ALA A 13 -60.41 6.49 6.26
C ALA A 13 -61.24 5.22 6.01
N ALA A 14 -60.75 4.21 5.27
CA ALA A 14 -61.61 3.10 4.80
C ALA A 14 -61.34 1.71 5.41
N THR A 15 -60.44 1.55 6.39
CA THR A 15 -60.00 0.21 6.85
C THR A 15 -60.20 -0.02 8.35
N THR A 16 -61.35 0.34 8.89
CA THR A 16 -61.83 -0.13 10.21
C THR A 16 -62.73 -1.36 10.03
N ALA A 17 -62.12 -2.51 9.74
CA ALA A 17 -62.78 -3.81 9.84
C ALA A 17 -61.76 -4.93 10.14
N VAL A 18 -61.94 -5.57 11.29
CA VAL A 18 -61.38 -6.88 11.70
C VAL A 18 -59.85 -6.92 11.92
N VAL A 19 -59.43 -6.52 13.12
CA VAL A 19 -58.14 -6.94 13.70
C VAL A 19 -58.38 -7.40 15.14
N VAL A 20 -58.86 -8.63 15.33
CA VAL A 20 -59.01 -9.28 16.65
C VAL A 20 -58.17 -10.56 16.78
N GLY A 21 -57.23 -10.83 15.86
CA GLY A 21 -56.48 -12.10 15.86
C GLY A 21 -55.02 -12.10 15.42
N THR A 22 -54.33 -10.96 15.27
CA THR A 22 -52.98 -10.95 14.68
C THR A 22 -51.93 -10.15 15.47
N ALA A 23 -52.01 -10.14 16.79
CA ALA A 23 -51.00 -9.51 17.65
C ALA A 23 -49.58 -10.08 17.46
N GLY A 24 -49.43 -11.29 16.88
CA GLY A 24 -48.12 -11.92 16.60
C GLY A 24 -47.60 -11.80 15.16
N ALA A 25 -48.39 -11.36 14.19
CA ALA A 25 -48.02 -11.49 12.76
C ALA A 25 -47.23 -10.27 12.21
N VAL A 26 -47.40 -9.09 12.80
CA VAL A 26 -46.67 -7.87 12.39
C VAL A 26 -45.32 -7.74 13.10
N SER A 27 -45.18 -8.35 14.28
CA SER A 27 -43.92 -8.35 15.05
C SER A 27 -42.83 -9.19 14.38
N GLY A 28 -43.18 -10.35 13.79
CA GLY A 28 -42.23 -11.18 13.05
C GLY A 28 -41.68 -10.47 11.81
N HIS A 29 -42.53 -9.80 11.03
CA HIS A 29 -42.10 -9.06 9.83
C HIS A 29 -41.24 -7.84 10.17
N GLN A 30 -41.53 -7.08 11.23
CA GLN A 30 -40.65 -5.98 11.66
C GLN A 30 -39.32 -6.49 12.19
N GLN A 31 -39.31 -7.58 12.96
CA GLN A 31 -38.08 -8.17 13.49
C GLN A 31 -37.21 -8.75 12.35
N GLN A 32 -37.84 -9.35 11.34
CA GLN A 32 -37.15 -9.86 10.15
C GLN A 32 -36.62 -8.70 9.28
N LYS A 33 -37.36 -7.59 9.18
CA LYS A 33 -36.90 -6.38 8.47
C LYS A 33 -35.75 -5.70 9.19
N ALA A 34 -35.79 -5.61 10.52
CA ALA A 34 -34.70 -5.10 11.34
C ALA A 34 -33.45 -5.98 11.23
N ALA A 35 -33.60 -7.30 11.32
CA ALA A 35 -32.50 -8.26 11.12
C ALA A 35 -31.90 -8.15 9.71
N GLN A 36 -32.73 -7.97 8.67
CA GLN A 36 -32.28 -7.80 7.30
C GLN A 36 -31.57 -6.45 7.09
N GLN A 37 -32.03 -5.38 7.75
CA GLN A 37 -31.34 -4.08 7.79
C GLN A 37 -29.98 -4.17 8.50
N GLN A 38 -29.89 -4.92 9.59
CA GLN A 38 -28.64 -5.13 10.31
C GLN A 38 -27.64 -5.95 9.49
N ALA A 39 -28.11 -6.97 8.79
CA ALA A 39 -27.29 -7.75 7.85
C ALA A 39 -26.80 -6.89 6.68
N ALA A 40 -27.65 -6.03 6.11
CA ALA A 40 -27.26 -5.10 5.05
C ALA A 40 -26.25 -4.04 5.54
N ALA A 41 -26.43 -3.53 6.76
CA ALA A 41 -25.48 -2.58 7.37
C ALA A 41 -24.11 -3.26 7.64
N GLN A 42 -24.09 -4.50 8.10
CA GLN A 42 -22.86 -5.27 8.27
C GLN A 42 -22.17 -5.54 6.92
N GLN A 43 -22.92 -5.87 5.88
CA GLN A 43 -22.36 -6.04 4.53
C GLN A 43 -21.75 -4.75 4.00
N GLN A 44 -22.40 -3.60 4.19
CA GLN A 44 -21.84 -2.30 3.79
C GLN A 44 -20.58 -1.95 4.57
N ALA A 45 -20.55 -2.19 5.88
CA ALA A 45 -19.37 -1.96 6.70
C ALA A 45 -18.19 -2.85 6.25
N ALA A 46 -18.44 -4.14 5.99
CA ALA A 46 -17.42 -5.06 5.50
C ALA A 46 -16.88 -4.63 4.12
N GLN A 47 -17.74 -4.20 3.21
CA GLN A 47 -17.35 -3.72 1.88
C GLN A 47 -16.50 -2.45 1.96
N GLN A 48 -16.84 -1.55 2.89
CA GLN A 48 -16.10 -0.31 3.10
C GLN A 48 -14.71 -0.57 3.71
N GLN A 49 -14.60 -1.51 4.66
CA GLN A 49 -13.31 -1.96 5.19
C GLN A 49 -12.43 -2.58 4.10
N GLN A 50 -13.01 -3.42 3.24
CA GLN A 50 -12.26 -4.06 2.16
C GLN A 50 -11.72 -3.05 1.14
N MET A 51 -12.49 -2.01 0.81
CA MET A 51 -12.04 -0.91 -0.04
C MET A 51 -10.91 -0.09 0.60
N ALA A 52 -11.04 0.23 1.90
CA ALA A 52 -10.02 0.97 2.61
C ALA A 52 -8.69 0.20 2.69
N GLU A 53 -8.75 -1.12 2.90
CA GLU A 53 -7.57 -1.98 2.97
C GLU A 53 -6.88 -2.10 1.60
N LEU A 54 -7.64 -2.22 0.51
CA LEU A 54 -7.13 -2.18 -0.85
C LEU A 54 -6.42 -0.86 -1.18
N GLN A 55 -7.00 0.26 -0.75
CA GLN A 55 -6.44 1.59 -0.99
C GLN A 55 -5.13 1.79 -0.20
N ALA A 56 -5.13 1.41 1.08
CA ALA A 56 -3.93 1.45 1.93
C ALA A 56 -2.80 0.58 1.38
N ASN A 57 -3.11 -0.61 0.86
CA ASN A 57 -2.10 -1.48 0.26
C ASN A 57 -1.52 -0.86 -1.03
N GLN A 58 -2.35 -0.22 -1.85
CA GLN A 58 -1.87 0.43 -3.07
C GLN A 58 -0.90 1.59 -2.77
N GLU A 59 -1.20 2.42 -1.76
CA GLU A 59 -0.32 3.52 -1.34
C GLU A 59 1.02 3.02 -0.77
N MET A 60 1.01 1.86 -0.09
CA MET A 60 2.23 1.24 0.42
C MET A 60 3.13 0.71 -0.70
N LEU A 61 2.55 0.06 -1.73
CA LEU A 61 3.32 -0.40 -2.89
C LEU A 61 3.91 0.78 -3.69
N ALA A 62 3.17 1.89 -3.83
CA ALA A 62 3.65 3.08 -4.53
C ALA A 62 4.85 3.73 -3.81
N GLN A 63 4.84 3.82 -2.48
CA GLN A 63 5.99 4.32 -1.71
C GLN A 63 7.20 3.39 -1.81
N GLN A 64 7.01 2.07 -1.86
CA GLN A 64 8.12 1.13 -1.95
C GLN A 64 8.85 1.20 -3.30
N GLN A 65 8.13 1.46 -4.41
CA GLN A 65 8.77 1.66 -5.72
C GLN A 65 9.54 2.98 -5.84
N ALA A 66 9.14 4.03 -5.12
CA ALA A 66 9.86 5.31 -5.14
C ALA A 66 11.27 5.23 -4.50
N VAL A 67 11.49 4.32 -3.54
CA VAL A 67 12.79 4.14 -2.89
C VAL A 67 13.76 3.32 -3.75
N GLN A 68 13.25 2.45 -4.63
CA GLN A 68 14.09 1.65 -5.54
C GLN A 68 14.51 2.41 -6.82
N ALA A 69 13.92 3.58 -7.08
CA ALA A 69 14.25 4.43 -8.21
C ALA A 69 15.20 5.59 -7.86
N GLN A 70 15.80 5.59 -6.66
CA GLN A 70 17.00 6.40 -6.44
C GLN A 70 18.17 5.69 -7.13
N PRO A 71 18.78 6.25 -8.19
CA PRO A 71 20.06 5.75 -8.65
C PRO A 71 20.99 5.71 -7.43
N PRO A 72 21.81 4.65 -7.24
CA PRO A 72 22.82 4.69 -6.20
C PRO A 72 23.55 6.02 -6.37
N ALA A 73 23.53 6.86 -5.33
CA ALA A 73 24.33 8.06 -5.29
C ALA A 73 25.70 7.61 -5.77
N ALA A 74 26.11 8.11 -6.95
CA ALA A 74 27.34 7.68 -7.57
C ALA A 74 28.40 7.85 -6.49
N ALA A 75 28.86 6.72 -5.91
CA ALA A 75 30.06 6.71 -5.13
C ALA A 75 31.03 7.40 -6.06
N ALA A 76 31.52 8.58 -5.66
CA ALA A 76 32.48 9.32 -6.45
C ALA A 76 33.59 8.30 -6.74
N GLY A 77 33.58 7.77 -7.96
CA GLY A 77 34.51 6.74 -8.34
C GLY A 77 35.88 7.31 -8.09
N VAL A 78 36.76 6.52 -7.51
CA VAL A 78 38.16 6.90 -7.31
C VAL A 78 38.62 7.54 -8.62
N SER A 79 39.00 8.82 -8.55
CA SER A 79 39.36 9.58 -9.73
C SER A 79 40.55 8.92 -10.43
N MET A 80 40.72 9.16 -11.73
CA MET A 80 41.82 8.51 -12.47
C MET A 80 43.19 8.86 -11.86
N ASP A 81 43.36 10.07 -11.35
CA ASP A 81 44.57 10.51 -10.64
C ASP A 81 44.78 9.74 -9.32
N GLU A 82 43.72 9.50 -8.54
CA GLU A 82 43.80 8.69 -7.33
C GLU A 82 44.11 7.21 -7.65
N LYS A 83 43.59 6.67 -8.76
CA LYS A 83 43.96 5.32 -9.23
C LYS A 83 45.45 5.25 -9.58
N ILE A 84 45.98 6.25 -10.28
CA ILE A 84 47.41 6.32 -10.62
C ILE A 84 48.27 6.40 -9.35
N ALA A 85 47.88 7.23 -8.37
CA ALA A 85 48.59 7.33 -7.10
C ALA A 85 48.59 6.00 -6.31
N GLN A 86 47.46 5.27 -6.31
CA GLN A 86 47.38 3.95 -5.67
C GLN A 86 48.25 2.90 -6.38
N LEU A 87 48.31 2.91 -7.72
CA LEU A 87 49.21 2.03 -8.48
C LEU A 87 50.68 2.29 -8.17
N GLN A 88 51.09 3.55 -7.99
CA GLN A 88 52.45 3.90 -7.60
C GLN A 88 52.79 3.36 -6.21
N LYS A 89 51.90 3.57 -5.24
CA LYS A 89 52.08 3.05 -3.87
C LYS A 89 52.17 1.53 -3.84
N LEU A 90 51.34 0.83 -4.62
CA LEU A 90 51.43 -0.64 -4.75
C LEU A 90 52.78 -1.08 -5.34
N GLY A 91 53.32 -0.34 -6.31
CA GLY A 91 54.64 -0.61 -6.90
C GLY A 91 55.78 -0.43 -5.91
N GLU A 92 55.73 0.61 -5.07
CA GLU A 92 56.71 0.82 -3.99
C GLU A 92 56.67 -0.31 -2.96
N LEU A 93 55.47 -0.77 -2.56
CA LEU A 93 55.30 -1.87 -1.61
C LEU A 93 55.80 -3.21 -2.16
N ASN A 94 55.60 -3.48 -3.45
CA ASN A 94 56.17 -4.66 -4.11
C ASN A 94 57.70 -4.57 -4.19
N GLN A 95 58.27 -3.42 -4.58
CA GLN A 95 59.74 -3.23 -4.62
C GLN A 95 60.38 -3.32 -3.22
N ALA A 96 59.66 -2.90 -2.18
CA ALA A 96 60.08 -3.06 -0.79
C ALA A 96 59.99 -4.53 -0.29
N GLY A 97 59.47 -5.45 -1.11
CA GLY A 97 59.24 -6.84 -0.75
C GLY A 97 58.12 -7.04 0.28
N ILE A 98 57.29 -6.02 0.49
CA ILE A 98 56.14 -6.07 1.42
C ILE A 98 54.97 -6.80 0.77
N LEU A 99 54.80 -6.63 -0.55
CA LEU A 99 53.83 -7.36 -1.35
C LEU A 99 54.52 -8.35 -2.27
N THR A 100 53.94 -9.53 -2.41
CA THR A 100 54.34 -10.48 -3.44
C THR A 100 53.86 -10.04 -4.83
N ASP A 101 54.46 -10.58 -5.89
CA ASP A 101 54.06 -10.28 -7.27
C ASP A 101 52.61 -10.68 -7.56
N GLU A 102 52.15 -11.78 -6.95
CA GLU A 102 50.78 -12.29 -7.07
C GLU A 102 49.76 -11.33 -6.45
N GLU A 103 50.05 -10.82 -5.24
CA GLU A 103 49.19 -9.85 -4.55
C GLU A 103 49.17 -8.49 -5.27
N PHE A 104 50.32 -8.04 -5.77
CA PHE A 104 50.41 -6.82 -6.56
C PHE A 104 49.54 -6.90 -7.84
N ALA A 105 49.58 -8.02 -8.55
CA ALA A 105 48.78 -8.22 -9.76
C ALA A 105 47.27 -8.24 -9.45
N ALA A 106 46.86 -8.87 -8.35
CA ALA A 106 45.47 -8.94 -7.93
C ALA A 106 44.90 -7.57 -7.58
N GLU A 107 45.62 -6.77 -6.79
CA GLU A 107 45.17 -5.43 -6.39
C GLU A 107 45.19 -4.44 -7.56
N LYS A 108 46.18 -4.53 -8.46
CA LYS A 108 46.18 -3.76 -9.72
C LYS A 108 44.94 -4.05 -10.57
N ALA A 109 44.57 -5.32 -10.73
CA ALA A 109 43.39 -5.69 -11.52
C ALA A 109 42.09 -5.17 -10.88
N LYS A 110 41.98 -5.28 -9.56
CA LYS A 110 40.83 -4.77 -8.79
C LYS A 110 40.69 -3.25 -8.89
N LEU A 111 41.79 -2.52 -8.83
CA LEU A 111 41.82 -1.07 -8.97
C LEU A 111 41.41 -0.58 -10.37
N LEU A 112 41.74 -1.36 -11.40
CA LEU A 112 41.38 -1.05 -12.79
C LEU A 112 39.94 -1.46 -13.15
N ALA A 113 39.37 -2.43 -12.42
CA ALA A 113 37.99 -2.90 -12.60
C ALA A 113 36.95 -2.11 -11.78
N SER A 114 37.41 -1.36 -10.79
CA SER A 114 36.65 -0.28 -10.12
C SER A 114 36.76 1.01 -10.92
#